data_AF-A0A8K0IVY3-F1
#
_entry.id   AF-A0A8K0IVY3-F1
#
_cell.length_a   1.000
_cell.length_b   1.000
_cell.length_c   1.000
_cell.angle_alpha   90.00
_cell.angle_beta   90.00
_cell.angle_gamma   90.00
#
_symmetry.space_group_name_H-M   'P 1'
#
loop_
_entity.id
_entity.type
_entity.pdbx_description
1 polymer ?
#
loop_
_entity_poly.entity_id
_entity_poly.type
_entity_poly.pdbx_seq_one_letter_code
_entity_poly.pdbx_strand_id
1 'polypeptide(L)'
;MAIWALSVTLVSTLLALTLASLSAAVISRRQRRRRAAGFFHPYTNDGGGGERVLWCAVRAVQEDNPDLDCAVYTGDDASPQSLAARALDRFGVKLLRPPQVIHLSRRKWIDERTYPHFTMIGQSLAHNSAGPKMDIVLEEDGRRTGFLASDKEEYADAILEILKMPESERLAIVAAARKRAQRFSEQKFYEDFKAAIRPIICGSSAPS
;
A
#
# COMPACT_ATOMS: atom_id res chain seq x y z
N MET A 1 -36.53 51.90 14.71
CA MET A 1 -36.67 50.87 13.65
C MET A 1 -35.56 50.95 12.60
N ALA A 2 -35.35 52.08 11.93
CA ALA A 2 -34.34 52.21 10.86
C ALA A 2 -32.87 51.96 11.31
N ILE A 3 -32.46 52.53 12.45
CA ILE A 3 -31.09 52.38 12.98
C ILE A 3 -30.77 50.90 13.29
N TRP A 4 -31.74 50.17 13.86
CA TRP A 4 -31.56 48.75 14.18
C TRP A 4 -31.45 47.88 12.93
N ALA A 5 -32.26 48.16 11.90
CA ALA A 5 -32.17 47.47 10.60
C ALA A 5 -30.83 47.74 9.88
N LEU A 6 -30.31 48.98 9.95
CA LEU A 6 -28.99 49.34 9.43
C LEU A 6 -27.87 48.61 10.17
N SER A 7 -27.95 48.49 11.50
CA SER A 7 -26.97 47.74 12.29
C SER A 7 -26.97 46.25 11.96
N VAL A 8 -28.14 45.62 11.83
CA VAL A 8 -28.25 44.19 11.50
C VAL A 8 -27.71 43.89 10.09
N THR A 9 -28.02 44.74 9.11
CA THR A 9 -27.50 44.60 7.74
C THR A 9 -25.99 44.83 7.66
N LEU A 10 -25.45 45.79 8.41
CA LEU A 10 -24.01 46.00 8.50
C LEU A 10 -23.28 44.80 9.14
N VAL A 11 -23.83 44.25 10.22
CA VAL A 11 -23.23 43.08 10.89
C VAL A 11 -23.31 41.83 10.01
N SER A 12 -24.44 41.59 9.34
CA SER A 12 -24.60 40.41 8.46
C SER A 12 -23.70 40.48 7.22
N THR A 13 -23.54 41.67 6.63
CA THR A 13 -22.62 41.87 5.50
C THR A 13 -21.15 41.73 5.93
N LEU A 14 -20.76 42.28 7.08
CA LEU A 14 -19.41 42.10 7.63
C LEU A 14 -19.11 40.62 7.93
N LEU A 15 -20.09 39.89 8.50
CA LEU A 15 -19.97 38.45 8.74
C LEU A 15 -19.85 37.66 7.42
N ALA A 16 -20.63 38.01 6.40
CA ALA A 16 -20.54 37.35 5.09
C ALA A 16 -19.17 37.58 4.42
N LEU A 17 -18.63 38.80 4.47
CA LEU A 17 -17.32 39.14 3.92
C LEU A 17 -16.17 38.44 4.65
N THR A 18 -16.25 38.33 5.98
CA THR A 18 -15.25 37.60 6.77
C THR A 18 -15.29 36.09 6.48
N LEU A 19 -16.48 35.48 6.36
CA LEU A 19 -16.61 34.08 5.96
C LEU A 19 -16.12 33.84 4.52
N ALA A 20 -16.43 34.73 3.58
CA ALA A 20 -15.98 34.62 2.19
C ALA A 20 -14.44 34.74 2.08
N SER A 21 -13.83 35.69 2.80
CA SER A 21 -12.37 35.84 2.83
C SER A 21 -11.66 34.66 3.51
N LEU A 22 -12.21 34.11 4.60
CA LEU A 22 -11.71 32.89 5.23
C LEU A 22 -11.82 31.69 4.28
N SER A 23 -12.95 31.52 3.60
CA SER A 23 -13.13 30.47 2.59
C SER A 23 -12.15 30.62 1.43
N ALA A 24 -11.97 31.84 0.89
CA ALA A 24 -11.01 32.11 -0.17
C ALA A 24 -9.56 31.88 0.29
N ALA A 25 -9.22 32.22 1.53
CA ALA A 25 -7.92 31.94 2.12
C ALA A 25 -7.70 30.42 2.28
N VAL A 26 -8.71 29.67 2.70
CA VAL A 26 -8.64 28.20 2.82
C VAL A 26 -8.51 27.54 1.44
N ILE A 27 -9.30 27.97 0.45
CA ILE A 27 -9.26 27.45 -0.92
C ILE A 27 -7.92 27.76 -1.57
N SER A 28 -7.46 29.01 -1.52
CA SER A 28 -6.15 29.39 -2.08
C SER A 28 -5.00 28.67 -1.39
N ARG A 29 -5.07 28.48 -0.06
CA ARG A 29 -4.08 27.69 0.68
C ARG A 29 -4.12 26.22 0.29
N ARG A 30 -5.31 25.64 0.03
CA ARG A 30 -5.44 24.27 -0.50
C ARG A 30 -4.89 24.14 -1.91
N GLN A 31 -5.16 25.12 -2.79
CA GLN A 31 -4.63 25.15 -4.16
C GLN A 31 -3.10 25.32 -4.21
N ARG A 32 -2.51 26.05 -3.25
CA ARG A 32 -1.06 26.21 -3.12
C ARG A 32 -0.36 25.03 -2.44
N ARG A 33 -1.08 24.03 -1.91
CA ARG A 33 -0.42 22.86 -1.32
C ARG A 33 0.22 22.04 -2.44
N ARG A 34 1.53 21.83 -2.33
CA ARG A 34 2.23 20.86 -3.18
C ARG A 34 1.64 19.48 -2.94
N ARG A 35 1.37 18.76 -4.02
CA ARG A 35 0.89 17.38 -3.97
C ARG A 35 2.05 16.48 -3.55
N ALA A 36 1.75 15.43 -2.80
CA ALA A 36 2.72 14.42 -2.41
C ALA A 36 2.04 13.05 -2.36
N ALA A 37 2.79 11.99 -2.65
CA ALA A 37 2.40 10.62 -2.40
C ALA A 37 2.89 10.21 -1.00
N GLY A 38 1.95 9.88 -0.12
CA GLY A 38 2.23 9.39 1.22
C GLY A 38 2.13 7.87 1.31
N PHE A 39 3.18 7.22 1.80
CA PHE A 39 3.23 5.78 2.04
C PHE A 39 3.30 5.51 3.53
N PHE A 40 2.36 4.73 4.05
CA PHE A 40 2.34 4.38 5.47
C PHE A 40 3.00 3.02 5.69
N HIS A 41 4.12 3.02 6.42
CA HIS A 41 4.82 1.79 6.78
C HIS A 41 5.47 1.95 8.17
N PRO A 42 4.79 1.53 9.25
CA PRO A 42 5.24 1.81 10.61
C PRO A 42 6.51 1.07 11.04
N TYR A 43 6.89 0.01 10.32
CA TYR A 43 8.03 -0.89 10.60
C TYR A 43 8.94 -1.02 9.37
N THR A 44 9.77 -0.03 9.09
CA THR A 44 10.71 0.00 7.95
C THR A 44 12.05 -0.68 8.20
N ASN A 45 12.22 -1.38 9.32
CA ASN A 45 13.49 -1.99 9.73
C ASN A 45 13.40 -3.51 9.97
N ASP A 46 12.27 -4.13 9.65
CA ASP A 46 12.00 -5.52 9.99
C ASP A 46 12.48 -6.48 8.88
N GLY A 47 12.84 -5.94 7.71
CA GLY A 47 13.40 -6.71 6.58
C GLY A 47 12.38 -7.63 5.89
N GLY A 48 11.08 -7.41 6.12
CA GLY A 48 10.00 -8.27 5.65
C GLY A 48 9.61 -8.02 4.18
N GLY A 49 8.83 -8.95 3.60
CA GLY A 49 8.37 -8.84 2.21
C GLY A 49 7.50 -7.61 1.92
N GLY A 50 6.76 -7.10 2.91
CA GLY A 50 5.96 -5.87 2.77
C GLY A 50 6.81 -4.62 2.48
N GLU A 51 8.04 -4.56 3.00
CA GLU A 51 8.95 -3.45 2.71
C GLU A 51 9.41 -3.46 1.25
N ARG A 52 9.62 -4.64 0.65
CA ARG A 52 9.96 -4.75 -0.77
C ARG A 52 8.85 -4.16 -1.65
N VAL A 53 7.60 -4.49 -1.33
CA VAL A 53 6.41 -3.93 -2.02
C VAL A 53 6.36 -2.41 -1.85
N LEU A 54 6.62 -1.89 -0.65
CA LEU A 54 6.72 -0.45 -0.38
C LEU A 54 7.75 0.20 -1.30
N TRP A 55 8.99 -0.32 -1.36
CA TRP A 55 10.06 0.30 -2.14
C TRP A 55 9.78 0.27 -3.64
N CYS A 56 9.22 -0.83 -4.15
CA CYS A 56 8.76 -0.93 -5.53
C CYS A 56 7.68 0.11 -5.84
N ALA A 57 6.72 0.33 -4.93
CA ALA A 57 5.67 1.34 -5.09
C ALA A 57 6.22 2.78 -5.05
N VAL A 58 7.14 3.08 -4.12
CA VAL A 58 7.82 4.39 -4.05
C VAL A 58 8.58 4.65 -5.35
N ARG A 59 9.36 3.68 -5.83
CA ARG A 59 10.08 3.79 -7.10
C ARG A 59 9.13 4.01 -8.28
N ALA A 60 8.02 3.28 -8.32
CA ALA A 60 7.00 3.42 -9.38
C ALA A 60 6.45 4.84 -9.46
N VAL A 61 6.11 5.44 -8.30
CA VAL A 61 5.64 6.84 -8.26
C VAL A 61 6.73 7.81 -8.71
N GLN A 62 7.97 7.64 -8.24
CA GLN A 62 9.07 8.52 -8.62
C GLN A 62 9.35 8.48 -10.13
N GLU A 63 9.25 7.31 -10.76
CA GLU A 63 9.45 7.17 -12.21
C GLU A 63 8.28 7.76 -13.02
N ASP A 64 7.03 7.57 -12.57
CA ASP A 64 5.85 8.05 -13.30
C ASP A 64 5.58 9.54 -13.11
N ASN A 65 5.93 10.11 -11.95
CA ASN A 65 5.85 11.55 -11.69
C ASN A 65 7.07 12.02 -10.87
N PRO A 66 8.19 12.36 -11.53
CA PRO A 66 9.42 12.80 -10.87
C PRO A 66 9.26 14.08 -10.03
N ASP A 67 8.28 14.91 -10.33
CA ASP A 67 8.00 16.16 -9.60
C ASP A 67 7.19 15.93 -8.32
N LEU A 68 6.53 14.77 -8.18
CA LEU A 68 5.71 14.45 -7.02
C LEU A 68 6.55 13.99 -5.84
N ASP A 69 6.49 14.75 -4.74
CA ASP A 69 7.18 14.39 -3.50
C ASP A 69 6.65 13.06 -2.96
N CYS A 70 7.56 12.17 -2.56
CA CYS A 70 7.23 10.91 -1.91
C CYS A 70 7.61 10.97 -0.44
N ALA A 71 6.65 10.72 0.46
CA ALA A 71 6.87 10.71 1.90
C ALA A 71 6.53 9.33 2.48
N VAL A 72 7.42 8.81 3.32
CA VAL A 72 7.23 7.57 4.06
C VAL A 72 6.95 7.90 5.51
N TYR A 73 5.78 7.47 5.99
CA TYR A 73 5.37 7.58 7.38
C TYR A 73 5.82 6.33 8.13
N THR A 74 6.79 6.50 9.02
CA THR A 74 7.40 5.38 9.76
C THR A 74 7.49 5.69 11.25
N GLY A 75 7.39 4.64 12.06
CA GLY A 75 7.62 4.71 13.50
C GLY A 75 9.07 4.41 13.90
N ASP A 76 9.95 4.15 12.93
CA ASP A 76 11.37 3.92 13.17
C ASP A 76 12.16 5.23 13.09
N ASP A 77 13.30 5.24 13.79
CA ASP A 77 14.30 6.29 13.65
C ASP A 77 15.05 6.08 12.32
N ALA A 78 14.66 6.84 11.31
CA ALA A 78 15.08 6.63 9.93
C ALA A 78 15.30 7.96 9.19
N SER A 79 16.45 8.11 8.52
CA SER A 79 16.68 9.23 7.62
C SER A 79 16.27 8.87 6.18
N PRO A 80 15.98 9.87 5.33
CA PRO A 80 15.77 9.64 3.89
C PRO A 80 16.85 8.76 3.26
N GLN A 81 18.11 9.02 3.60
CA GLN A 81 19.27 8.30 3.07
C GLN A 81 19.32 6.87 3.59
N SER A 82 19.02 6.65 4.88
CA SER A 82 19.03 5.29 5.45
C SER A 82 17.91 4.42 4.88
N LEU A 83 16.75 5.00 4.53
CA LEU A 83 15.68 4.27 3.83
C LEU A 83 16.07 3.95 2.38
N ALA A 84 16.66 4.90 1.66
CA ALA A 84 17.11 4.68 0.29
C ALA A 84 18.22 3.62 0.21
N ALA A 85 19.18 3.65 1.15
CA ALA A 85 20.21 2.63 1.27
C ALA A 85 19.60 1.27 1.58
N ARG A 86 18.68 1.17 2.55
CA ARG A 86 17.97 -0.08 2.86
C ARG A 86 17.21 -0.65 1.66
N ALA A 87 16.48 0.18 0.92
CA ALA A 87 15.76 -0.25 -0.27
C ALA A 87 16.69 -0.93 -1.28
N LEU A 88 17.88 -0.37 -1.49
CA LEU A 88 18.89 -0.94 -2.37
C LEU A 88 19.55 -2.19 -1.77
N ASP A 89 20.09 -2.07 -0.56
CA ASP A 89 20.95 -3.09 0.05
C ASP A 89 20.18 -4.35 0.45
N ARG A 90 18.93 -4.20 0.93
CA ARG A 90 18.11 -5.33 1.42
C ARG A 90 17.22 -5.92 0.33
N PHE A 91 16.75 -5.09 -0.60
CA PHE A 91 15.68 -5.47 -1.52
C PHE A 91 16.04 -5.32 -3.00
N GLY A 92 17.21 -4.75 -3.32
CA GLY A 92 17.65 -4.51 -4.70
C GLY A 92 16.91 -3.38 -5.42
N VAL A 93 16.14 -2.56 -4.68
CA VAL A 93 15.30 -1.51 -5.26
C VAL A 93 16.01 -0.15 -5.18
N LYS A 94 16.59 0.28 -6.30
CA LYS A 94 17.20 1.60 -6.42
C LYS A 94 16.13 2.68 -6.60
N LEU A 95 15.98 3.55 -5.61
CA LEU A 95 15.12 4.74 -5.70
C LEU A 95 15.80 5.83 -6.55
N LEU A 96 15.00 6.64 -7.25
CA LEU A 96 15.52 7.78 -8.02
C LEU A 96 16.00 8.91 -7.09
N ARG A 97 15.33 9.08 -5.95
CA ARG A 97 15.70 10.03 -4.90
C ARG A 97 15.32 9.51 -3.51
N PRO A 98 16.03 9.92 -2.45
CA PRO A 98 15.63 9.59 -1.08
C PRO A 98 14.21 10.08 -0.78
N PRO A 99 13.31 9.24 -0.22
CA PRO A 99 11.98 9.67 0.15
C PRO A 99 12.02 10.56 1.40
N GLN A 100 11.07 11.49 1.53
CA GLN A 100 10.89 12.26 2.76
C GLN A 100 10.45 11.32 3.88
N VAL A 101 10.90 11.57 5.11
CA VAL A 101 10.52 10.75 6.26
C VAL A 101 9.64 11.55 7.20
N ILE A 102 8.49 10.99 7.54
CA ILE A 102 7.55 11.58 8.51
C ILE A 102 7.45 10.61 9.69
N HIS A 103 7.97 11.02 10.86
CA HIS A 103 8.01 10.17 12.04
C HIS A 103 6.66 10.11 12.74
N LEU A 104 6.21 8.90 13.03
CA LEU A 104 4.96 8.64 13.75
C LEU A 104 5.20 8.67 15.26
N SER A 105 4.80 9.77 15.92
CA SER A 105 4.94 9.92 17.37
C SER A 105 4.01 8.99 18.19
N ARG A 106 3.03 8.36 17.54
CA ARG A 106 1.95 7.59 18.16
C ARG A 106 1.94 6.11 17.74
N ARG A 107 3.11 5.54 17.43
CA ARG A 107 3.27 4.11 17.05
C ARG A 107 2.60 3.13 18.03
N LYS A 108 2.55 3.46 19.33
CA LYS A 108 1.89 2.62 20.33
C LYS A 108 0.41 2.30 20.03
N TRP A 109 -0.30 3.12 19.26
CA TRP A 109 -1.72 2.88 18.94
C TRP A 109 -1.94 1.90 17.78
N ILE A 110 -0.87 1.53 17.09
CA ILE A 110 -0.90 0.59 15.95
C ILE A 110 -0.08 -0.67 16.24
N ASP A 111 0.47 -0.79 17.45
CA ASP A 111 1.25 -1.93 17.89
C ASP A 111 0.31 -3.10 18.23
N GLU A 112 0.65 -4.31 17.79
CA GLU A 112 -0.10 -5.54 18.07
C GLU A 112 -0.31 -5.76 19.58
N ARG A 113 0.67 -5.34 20.40
CA ARG A 113 0.63 -5.49 21.86
C ARG A 113 -0.48 -4.65 22.51
N THR A 114 -0.93 -3.61 21.82
CA THR A 114 -2.04 -2.75 22.26
C THR A 114 -3.40 -3.42 22.06
N TYR A 115 -3.46 -4.47 21.23
CA TYR A 115 -4.66 -5.24 20.95
C TYR A 115 -4.46 -6.72 21.35
N PRO A 116 -4.28 -7.03 22.65
CA PRO A 116 -4.01 -8.39 23.12
C PRO A 116 -5.22 -9.33 22.98
N HIS A 117 -6.43 -8.78 22.89
CA HIS A 117 -7.68 -9.52 22.74
C HIS A 117 -8.29 -9.25 21.36
N PHE A 118 -8.93 -10.27 20.77
CA PHE A 118 -9.59 -10.22 19.46
C PHE A 118 -8.70 -10.06 18.22
N THR A 119 -7.38 -9.84 18.35
CA THR A 119 -6.46 -9.82 17.18
C THR A 119 -6.47 -11.15 16.44
N MET A 120 -6.38 -12.28 17.15
CA MET A 120 -6.52 -13.60 16.53
C MET A 120 -7.93 -13.85 15.97
N ILE A 121 -8.99 -13.24 16.53
CA ILE A 121 -10.36 -13.33 15.97
C ILE A 121 -10.44 -12.54 14.65
N GLY A 122 -9.82 -11.36 14.57
CA GLY A 122 -9.71 -10.58 13.32
C GLY A 122 -8.83 -11.25 12.25
N GLN A 123 -7.74 -11.91 12.66
CA GLN A 123 -6.89 -12.69 11.76
C GLN A 123 -7.52 -14.02 11.35
N SER A 124 -8.30 -14.67 12.21
CA SER A 124 -8.99 -15.94 11.90
C SER A 124 -10.26 -15.75 11.08
N LEU A 125 -10.94 -14.60 11.18
CA LEU A 125 -11.90 -14.16 10.15
C LEU A 125 -11.24 -14.08 8.75
N ALA A 126 -9.91 -13.97 8.68
CA ALA A 126 -9.13 -14.01 7.46
C ALA A 126 -8.46 -15.37 7.15
N HIS A 127 -8.70 -16.44 7.92
CA HIS A 127 -8.02 -17.74 7.73
C HIS A 127 -8.93 -18.83 7.10
N ASN A 128 -8.33 -19.60 6.18
CA ASN A 128 -8.88 -20.55 5.19
C ASN A 128 -9.78 -19.98 4.05
N SER A 129 -9.60 -18.71 3.66
CA SER A 129 -10.49 -18.10 2.65
C SER A 129 -9.92 -17.01 1.73
N ALA A 130 -8.63 -16.64 1.81
CA ALA A 130 -8.12 -15.52 0.99
C ALA A 130 -6.80 -15.84 0.26
N GLY A 131 -5.66 -15.22 0.62
CA GLY A 131 -4.47 -15.14 -0.26
C GLY A 131 -3.99 -16.45 -0.93
N PRO A 132 -3.54 -17.48 -0.19
CA PRO A 132 -3.02 -18.69 -0.82
C PRO A 132 -4.08 -19.50 -1.59
N LYS A 133 -5.31 -19.55 -1.08
CA LYS A 133 -6.43 -20.34 -1.65
C LYS A 133 -7.12 -19.64 -2.81
N MET A 134 -7.21 -18.31 -2.80
CA MET A 134 -7.85 -17.50 -3.84
C MET A 134 -6.88 -17.04 -4.92
N ASP A 135 -5.58 -17.06 -4.66
CA ASP A 135 -4.60 -16.43 -5.55
C ASP A 135 -3.45 -17.39 -5.97
N ILE A 136 -3.05 -18.35 -5.12
CA ILE A 136 -1.83 -19.18 -5.33
C ILE A 136 -2.13 -20.65 -5.69
N VAL A 137 -3.15 -21.28 -5.08
CA VAL A 137 -3.54 -22.68 -5.31
C VAL A 137 -4.92 -22.74 -5.95
N LEU A 138 -5.02 -22.36 -7.23
CA LEU A 138 -6.19 -22.63 -8.07
C LEU A 138 -5.75 -23.41 -9.31
N GLU A 139 -6.70 -23.97 -10.05
CA GLU A 139 -6.40 -24.60 -11.34
C GLU A 139 -5.81 -23.57 -12.33
N GLU A 140 -4.81 -23.99 -13.08
CA GLU A 140 -4.19 -23.28 -14.20
C GLU A 140 -4.18 -24.25 -15.39
N ASP A 141 -4.86 -23.90 -16.48
CA ASP A 141 -5.08 -24.78 -17.65
C ASP A 141 -5.66 -26.18 -17.29
N GLY A 142 -6.58 -26.22 -16.32
CA GLY A 142 -7.21 -27.47 -15.84
C GLY A 142 -6.28 -28.36 -14.99
N ARG A 143 -5.15 -27.83 -14.52
CA ARG A 143 -4.21 -28.53 -13.63
C ARG A 143 -4.08 -27.81 -12.30
N ARG A 144 -4.09 -28.57 -11.20
CA ARG A 144 -3.84 -28.03 -9.86
C ARG A 144 -2.42 -27.47 -9.75
N THR A 145 -2.27 -26.34 -9.04
CA THR A 145 -0.96 -25.70 -8.77
C THR A 145 -0.40 -26.02 -7.39
N GLY A 146 -1.08 -26.86 -6.61
CA GLY A 146 -0.66 -27.27 -5.28
C GLY A 146 -1.73 -28.07 -4.54
N PHE A 147 -1.46 -28.30 -3.26
CA PHE A 147 -2.35 -28.99 -2.32
C PHE A 147 -2.80 -28.02 -1.23
N LEU A 148 -4.03 -28.18 -0.77
CA LEU A 148 -4.56 -27.44 0.36
C LEU A 148 -4.75 -28.41 1.52
N ALA A 149 -4.30 -28.02 2.70
CA ALA A 149 -4.49 -28.76 3.94
C ALA A 149 -4.77 -27.77 5.07
N SER A 150 -5.63 -28.18 5.99
CA SER A 150 -6.16 -27.38 7.10
C SER A 150 -5.97 -28.04 8.46
N ASP A 151 -5.68 -29.34 8.51
CA ASP A 151 -5.30 -30.08 9.70
C ASP A 151 -4.11 -31.04 9.46
N LYS A 152 -3.62 -31.65 10.53
CA LYS A 152 -2.38 -32.45 10.51
C LYS A 152 -2.53 -33.69 9.64
N GLU A 153 -3.72 -34.28 9.65
CA GLU A 153 -4.09 -35.46 8.89
C GLU A 153 -4.10 -35.14 7.39
N GLU A 154 -4.72 -34.03 6.98
CA GLU A 154 -4.71 -33.54 5.60
C GLU A 154 -3.29 -33.22 5.09
N TYR A 155 -2.43 -32.67 5.95
CA TYR A 155 -1.02 -32.46 5.61
C TYR A 155 -0.29 -33.79 5.37
N ALA A 156 -0.53 -34.80 6.21
CA ALA A 156 0.10 -36.11 6.07
C ALA A 156 -0.36 -36.81 4.78
N ASP A 157 -1.66 -36.75 4.47
CA ASP A 157 -2.24 -37.31 3.26
C ASP A 157 -1.71 -36.63 2.00
N ALA A 158 -1.63 -35.29 1.98
CA ALA A 158 -1.07 -34.53 0.86
C ALA A 158 0.41 -34.90 0.60
N ILE A 159 1.22 -35.04 1.65
CA ILE A 159 2.62 -35.46 1.51
C ILE A 159 2.71 -36.88 0.95
N LEU A 160 1.90 -37.81 1.46
CA LEU A 160 1.86 -39.19 0.97
C LEU A 160 1.42 -39.26 -0.49
N GLU A 161 0.45 -38.45 -0.90
CA GLU A 161 0.02 -38.34 -2.29
C GLU A 161 1.16 -37.85 -3.19
N ILE A 162 1.86 -36.77 -2.81
CA ILE A 162 3.01 -36.24 -3.57
C ILE A 162 4.11 -37.29 -3.73
N LEU A 163 4.40 -38.06 -2.67
CA LEU A 163 5.44 -39.10 -2.70
C LEU A 163 5.06 -40.28 -3.60
N LYS A 164 3.78 -40.67 -3.61
CA LYS A 164 3.27 -41.77 -4.43
C LYS A 164 2.98 -41.36 -5.89
N MET A 165 2.87 -40.06 -6.15
CA MET A 165 2.55 -39.52 -7.46
C MET A 165 3.62 -39.85 -8.52
N PRO A 166 3.24 -40.13 -9.78
CA PRO A 166 4.19 -40.22 -10.88
C PRO A 166 4.97 -38.93 -11.08
N GLU A 167 6.24 -39.04 -11.47
CA GLU A 167 7.11 -37.88 -11.68
C GLU A 167 6.56 -36.90 -12.74
N SER A 168 5.95 -37.43 -13.80
CA SER A 168 5.32 -36.61 -14.85
C SER A 168 4.20 -35.72 -14.32
N GLU A 169 3.38 -36.21 -13.39
CA GLU A 169 2.31 -35.43 -12.78
C GLU A 169 2.86 -34.39 -11.79
N ARG A 170 3.88 -34.74 -11.00
CA ARG A 170 4.58 -33.77 -10.14
C ARG A 170 5.17 -32.62 -10.96
N LEU A 171 5.85 -32.93 -12.06
CA LEU A 171 6.45 -31.92 -12.93
C LEU A 171 5.39 -31.01 -13.56
N ALA A 172 4.21 -31.55 -13.91
CA ALA A 172 3.10 -30.75 -14.42
C ALA A 172 2.56 -29.77 -13.37
N ILE A 173 2.39 -30.21 -12.10
CA ILE A 173 1.97 -29.34 -10.99
C ILE A 173 3.00 -28.24 -10.74
N VAL A 174 4.30 -28.58 -10.74
CA VAL A 174 5.38 -27.60 -10.56
C VAL A 174 5.41 -26.58 -11.71
N ALA A 175 5.21 -27.03 -12.95
CA ALA A 175 5.16 -26.12 -14.10
C ALA A 175 3.98 -25.16 -14.02
N ALA A 176 2.78 -25.66 -13.66
CA ALA A 176 1.59 -24.85 -13.46
C ALA A 176 1.77 -23.85 -12.30
N ALA A 177 2.34 -24.29 -11.18
CA ALA A 177 2.66 -23.43 -10.03
C ALA A 177 3.65 -22.31 -10.40
N ARG A 178 4.71 -22.64 -11.16
CA ARG A 178 5.70 -21.66 -11.63
C ARG A 178 5.06 -20.65 -12.59
N LYS A 179 4.25 -21.09 -13.54
CA LYS A 179 3.52 -20.22 -14.47
C LYS A 179 2.61 -19.27 -13.70
N ARG A 180 1.85 -19.78 -12.73
CA ARG A 180 0.97 -18.96 -11.90
C ARG A 180 1.74 -17.96 -11.03
N ALA A 181 2.88 -18.37 -10.45
CA ALA A 181 3.73 -17.51 -9.64
C ALA A 181 4.25 -16.27 -10.40
N GLN A 182 4.34 -16.33 -11.74
CA GLN A 182 4.70 -15.17 -12.57
C GLN A 182 3.71 -14.00 -12.43
N ARG A 183 2.45 -14.26 -12.04
CA ARG A 183 1.45 -13.22 -11.74
C ARG A 183 1.81 -12.36 -10.53
N PHE A 184 2.64 -12.89 -9.63
CA PHE A 184 3.16 -12.19 -8.45
C PHE A 184 4.59 -11.67 -8.65
N SER A 185 5.04 -11.56 -9.89
CA SER A 185 6.34 -10.98 -10.19
C SER A 185 6.36 -9.47 -9.91
N GLU A 186 7.55 -8.95 -9.61
CA GLU A 186 7.73 -7.51 -9.41
C GLU A 186 7.33 -6.71 -10.63
N GLN A 187 7.68 -7.20 -11.83
CA GLN A 187 7.34 -6.54 -13.08
C GLN A 187 5.83 -6.39 -13.23
N LYS A 188 5.08 -7.46 -12.92
CA LYS A 188 3.62 -7.43 -13.00
C LYS A 188 3.01 -6.48 -11.98
N PHE A 189 3.48 -6.52 -10.73
CA PHE A 189 3.09 -5.54 -9.71
C PHE A 189 3.38 -4.11 -10.17
N TYR A 190 4.55 -3.88 -10.77
CA TYR A 190 4.98 -2.57 -11.23
C TYR A 190 4.04 -1.99 -12.29
N GLU A 191 3.70 -2.78 -13.30
CA GLU A 191 2.79 -2.41 -14.37
C GLU A 191 1.38 -2.12 -13.85
N ASP A 192 0.83 -3.03 -13.05
CA ASP A 192 -0.54 -2.93 -12.53
C ASP A 192 -0.67 -1.77 -11.54
N PHE A 193 0.32 -1.58 -10.66
CA PHE A 193 0.36 -0.47 -9.72
C PHE A 193 0.45 0.87 -10.45
N LYS A 194 1.34 1.00 -11.44
CA LYS A 194 1.46 2.21 -12.26
C LYS A 194 0.16 2.52 -13.00
N ALA A 195 -0.46 1.51 -13.61
CA ALA A 195 -1.75 1.67 -14.29
C ALA A 195 -2.84 2.20 -13.34
N ALA A 196 -2.89 1.70 -12.11
CA ALA A 196 -3.87 2.12 -11.11
C ALA A 196 -3.64 3.54 -10.58
N ILE A 197 -2.39 3.95 -10.35
CA ILE A 197 -2.08 5.24 -9.73
C ILE A 197 -2.00 6.40 -10.73
N ARG A 198 -1.62 6.15 -12.00
CA ARG A 198 -1.42 7.20 -13.03
C ARG A 198 -2.58 8.18 -13.14
N PRO A 199 -3.86 7.75 -13.19
CA PRO A 199 -5.00 8.67 -13.25
C PRO A 199 -5.06 9.63 -12.05
N ILE A 200 -4.54 9.22 -10.89
CA ILE A 200 -4.55 9.98 -9.65
C ILE A 200 -3.33 10.90 -9.58
N ILE A 201 -2.13 10.36 -9.79
CA ILE A 201 -0.87 11.07 -9.54
C ILE A 201 -0.45 11.98 -10.71
N CYS A 202 -0.90 11.69 -11.93
CA CYS A 202 -0.61 12.48 -13.13
C CYS A 202 -1.78 13.39 -13.54
N GLY A 203 -2.83 13.52 -12.69
CA GLY A 203 -4.08 14.22 -13.02
C GLY A 203 -3.89 15.60 -13.68
N SER A 204 -4.36 15.67 -14.93
CA SER A 204 -4.56 16.81 -15.83
C SER A 204 -3.53 17.94 -15.72
N SER A 205 -2.39 17.79 -16.38
CA SER A 205 -1.85 18.92 -17.12
C SER A 205 -2.87 19.24 -18.23
N ALA A 206 -3.87 20.07 -17.93
CA ALA A 206 -4.65 20.70 -19.00
C ALA A 206 -3.63 21.42 -19.89
N PRO A 207 -3.58 21.14 -21.20
CA PRO A 207 -2.72 21.91 -22.09
C PRO A 207 -3.19 23.37 -22.02
N SER A 208 -2.23 24.25 -21.73
CA SER A 208 -2.37 25.71 -21.81
C SER A 208 -2.81 26.15 -23.20
#